data_AF-R4G0Y7-F1
#
_entry.id   AF-R4G0Y7-F1
#
_cell.length_a   1.000
_cell.length_b   1.000
_cell.length_c   1.000
_cell.angle_alpha   90.00
_cell.angle_beta   90.00
_cell.angle_gamma   90.00
#
_symmetry.space_group_name_H-M   'P 1'
#
loop_
_entity.id
_entity.type
_entity.pdbx_description
1 polymer ?
#
loop_
_entity_poly.entity_id
_entity_poly.type
_entity_poly.pdbx_seq_one_letter_code
_entity_poly.pdbx_strand_id
1 'polypeptide(L)'
;MSFETVVEQYRPLIFYIIRKLHIRRHVDEYVQIGLIALWEAYERYDETKGSFCAFAFKMIRWRIVSQLHKETKHEYVPLLDDYVLKEDVDFLSDMFIQDALSYLSPREQIWLVRHVIEGKTFKQIAAEEGVTVNAVKQWRMSAVKKLKPYVNCAADPCSNTRHRHRAVLRRENV
;
A
#
# COMPACT_ATOMS: atom_id res chain seq x y z
N MET A 1 18.50 -2.30 -6.69
CA MET A 1 17.25 -2.74 -7.37
C MET A 1 17.12 -1.95 -8.67
N SER A 2 16.65 -2.54 -9.78
CA SER A 2 16.27 -1.73 -10.96
C SER A 2 14.89 -1.12 -10.73
N PHE A 3 14.65 0.08 -11.25
CA PHE A 3 13.34 0.73 -11.09
C PHE A 3 12.18 -0.10 -11.66
N GLU A 4 12.43 -0.87 -12.72
CA GLU A 4 11.44 -1.80 -13.31
C GLU A 4 10.88 -2.79 -12.28
N THR A 5 11.73 -3.32 -11.39
CA THR A 5 11.27 -4.23 -10.32
C THR A 5 10.40 -3.54 -9.29
N VAL A 6 10.70 -2.28 -8.98
CA VAL A 6 9.89 -1.46 -8.07
C VAL A 6 8.55 -1.11 -8.71
N VAL A 7 8.53 -0.80 -10.01
CA VAL A 7 7.30 -0.54 -10.76
C VAL A 7 6.37 -1.75 -10.73
N GLU A 8 6.87 -2.96 -11.00
CA GLU A 8 6.04 -4.18 -10.97
C GLU A 8 5.44 -4.42 -9.58
N GLN A 9 6.18 -4.15 -8.51
CA GLN A 9 5.70 -4.29 -7.13
C GLN A 9 4.64 -3.24 -6.76
N TYR A 10 4.80 -2.00 -7.21
CA TYR A 10 3.95 -0.87 -6.82
C TYR A 10 2.82 -0.57 -7.81
N ARG A 11 2.79 -1.21 -8.97
CA ARG A 11 1.70 -1.08 -9.94
C ARG A 11 0.33 -1.46 -9.37
N PRO A 12 0.18 -2.58 -8.62
CA PRO A 12 -1.08 -2.90 -7.94
C PRO A 12 -1.52 -1.80 -6.96
N LEU A 13 -0.57 -1.15 -6.28
CA LEU A 13 -0.83 -0.06 -5.35
C LEU A 13 -1.49 1.13 -6.06
N ILE A 14 -0.96 1.52 -7.22
CA ILE A 14 -1.51 2.64 -8.00
C ILE A 14 -2.95 2.34 -8.44
N PHE A 15 -3.21 1.13 -8.95
CA PHE A 15 -4.57 0.73 -9.33
C PHE A 15 -5.53 0.65 -8.14
N TYR A 16 -5.05 0.19 -6.99
CA TYR A 16 -5.81 0.22 -5.76
C TYR A 16 -6.20 1.65 -5.38
N ILE A 17 -5.24 2.59 -5.48
CA ILE A 17 -5.48 4.00 -5.16
C ILE A 17 -6.58 4.59 -6.04
N ILE A 18 -6.47 4.38 -7.36
CA ILE A 18 -7.42 4.86 -8.37
C ILE A 18 -8.83 4.30 -8.13
N ARG A 19 -8.94 2.99 -7.84
CA ARG A 19 -10.24 2.34 -7.59
C ARG A 19 -10.93 2.89 -6.35
N LYS A 20 -10.18 3.11 -5.26
CA LYS A 20 -10.74 3.61 -4.01
C LYS A 20 -11.10 5.10 -4.08
N LEU A 21 -10.36 5.89 -4.86
CA LEU A 21 -10.74 7.26 -5.20
C LEU A 21 -11.90 7.34 -6.22
N HIS A 22 -12.47 6.19 -6.62
CA HIS A 22 -13.58 6.09 -7.57
C HIS A 22 -13.32 6.79 -8.91
N ILE A 23 -12.06 6.84 -9.34
CA ILE A 23 -11.67 7.38 -10.63
C ILE A 23 -12.08 6.39 -11.72
N ARG A 24 -13.07 6.78 -12.55
CA ARG A 24 -13.59 5.96 -13.65
C ARG A 24 -13.23 6.49 -15.04
N ARG A 25 -12.69 7.71 -15.11
CA ARG A 25 -12.31 8.40 -16.35
C ARG A 25 -10.78 8.55 -16.39
N HIS A 26 -10.21 8.55 -17.59
CA HIS A 26 -8.77 8.79 -17.80
C HIS A 26 -7.85 7.91 -16.93
N VAL A 27 -8.26 6.66 -16.67
CA VAL A 27 -7.55 5.76 -15.74
C VAL A 27 -6.06 5.63 -16.10
N ASP A 28 -5.75 5.51 -17.38
CA ASP A 28 -4.37 5.39 -17.86
C ASP A 28 -3.51 6.63 -17.56
N GLU A 29 -4.10 7.83 -17.60
CA GLU A 29 -3.41 9.08 -17.24
C GLU A 29 -3.07 9.11 -15.75
N TYR A 30 -4.03 8.71 -14.89
CA TYR A 30 -3.80 8.61 -13.45
C TYR A 30 -2.79 7.51 -13.09
N VAL A 31 -2.76 6.41 -13.85
CA VAL A 31 -1.72 5.38 -13.69
C VAL A 31 -0.35 5.96 -14.00
N GLN A 32 -0.21 6.71 -15.10
CA GLN A 32 1.05 7.38 -15.45
C GLN A 32 1.49 8.38 -14.38
N ILE A 33 0.57 9.19 -13.86
CA ILE A 33 0.84 10.14 -12.78
C ILE A 33 1.34 9.41 -11.52
N GLY A 34 0.70 8.28 -11.17
CA GLY A 34 1.16 7.44 -10.07
C GLY A 34 2.56 6.87 -10.28
N LEU A 35 2.89 6.44 -11.51
CA LEU A 35 4.22 5.93 -11.85
C LEU A 35 5.30 7.02 -11.81
N ILE A 36 4.99 8.23 -12.29
CA ILE A 36 5.90 9.39 -12.17
C ILE A 36 6.15 9.72 -10.70
N ALA A 37 5.08 9.72 -9.88
CA ALA A 37 5.21 9.95 -8.45
C ALA A 37 6.06 8.89 -7.75
N LEU A 38 5.93 7.63 -8.16
CA LEU A 38 6.75 6.52 -7.67
C LEU A 38 8.23 6.69 -8.06
N TRP A 39 8.52 7.11 -9.29
CA TRP A 39 9.89 7.44 -9.72
C TRP A 39 10.48 8.57 -8.87
N GLU A 40 9.74 9.67 -8.70
CA GLU A 40 10.16 10.78 -7.85
C GLU A 40 10.39 10.34 -6.39
N ALA A 41 9.55 9.43 -5.88
CA ALA A 41 9.72 8.86 -4.54
C ALA A 41 10.97 8.00 -4.46
N TYR A 42 11.24 7.18 -5.47
CA TYR A 42 12.43 6.34 -5.53
C TYR A 42 13.73 7.16 -5.54
N GLU A 43 13.77 8.27 -6.28
CA GLU A 43 14.95 9.14 -6.32
C GLU A 43 15.16 9.96 -5.04
N ARG A 44 14.08 10.37 -4.37
CA ARG A 44 14.13 11.28 -3.21
C ARG A 44 14.08 10.56 -1.86
N TYR A 45 13.88 9.26 -1.88
CA TYR A 45 13.77 8.48 -0.66
C TYR A 45 15.08 8.51 0.12
N ASP A 46 14.92 8.67 1.43
CA ASP A 46 16.00 8.70 2.40
C ASP A 46 15.66 7.66 3.47
N GLU A 47 16.53 6.66 3.61
CA GLU A 47 16.35 5.54 4.53
C GLU A 47 16.20 5.99 5.99
N THR A 48 16.67 7.20 6.33
CA THR A 48 16.54 7.77 7.67
C THR A 48 15.12 8.26 8.01
N LYS A 49 14.22 8.38 7.01
CA LYS A 49 12.90 9.01 7.17
C LYS A 49 11.73 8.03 7.32
N GLY A 50 12.02 6.74 7.50
CA GLY A 50 11.01 5.68 7.67
C GLY A 50 10.83 4.81 6.43
N SER A 51 9.77 3.97 6.40
CA SER A 51 9.58 2.95 5.35
C SER A 51 9.29 3.56 3.97
N PHE A 52 9.99 3.06 2.95
CA PHE A 52 9.76 3.41 1.54
C PHE A 52 8.30 3.19 1.13
N CYS A 53 7.65 2.12 1.59
CA CYS A 53 6.27 1.82 1.25
C CYS A 53 5.32 2.95 1.68
N ALA A 54 5.48 3.43 2.93
CA ALA A 54 4.65 4.51 3.47
C ALA A 54 4.93 5.84 2.74
N PHE A 55 6.20 6.11 2.44
CA PHE A 55 6.61 7.31 1.72
C PHE A 55 6.11 7.33 0.26
N ALA A 56 6.33 6.24 -0.48
CA ALA A 56 5.88 6.08 -1.85
C ALA A 56 4.35 6.14 -1.94
N PHE A 57 3.64 5.47 -1.04
CA PHE A 57 2.18 5.56 -0.96
C PHE A 57 1.70 7.01 -0.81
N LYS A 58 2.24 7.73 0.18
CA LYS A 58 1.88 9.12 0.44
C LYS A 58 2.12 10.01 -0.78
N MET A 59 3.29 9.86 -1.42
CA MET A 59 3.65 10.60 -2.63
C MET A 59 2.71 10.32 -3.81
N ILE A 60 2.43 9.03 -4.08
CA ILE A 60 1.56 8.59 -5.17
C ILE A 60 0.14 9.11 -4.97
N ARG A 61 -0.43 8.88 -3.78
CA ARG A 61 -1.79 9.33 -3.46
C ARG A 61 -1.89 10.85 -3.52
N TRP A 62 -0.95 11.58 -2.92
CA TRP A 62 -0.93 13.03 -2.98
C TRP A 62 -0.89 13.55 -4.42
N ARG A 63 -0.07 12.95 -5.29
CA ARG A 63 -0.01 13.34 -6.72
C ARG A 63 -1.33 13.10 -7.44
N ILE A 64 -1.95 11.94 -7.25
CA ILE A 64 -3.24 11.58 -7.87
C ILE A 64 -4.36 12.50 -7.36
N VAL A 65 -4.46 12.71 -6.05
CA VAL A 65 -5.46 13.61 -5.44
C VAL A 65 -5.23 15.06 -5.86
N SER A 66 -3.99 15.51 -5.92
CA SER A 66 -3.63 16.85 -6.40
C SER A 66 -4.04 17.06 -7.86
N GLN A 67 -3.86 16.05 -8.71
CA GLN A 67 -4.35 16.10 -10.08
C GLN A 67 -5.88 16.12 -10.15
N LEU A 68 -6.56 15.23 -9.41
CA LEU A 68 -8.02 15.24 -9.31
C LEU A 68 -8.54 16.60 -8.86
N HIS A 69 -7.91 17.20 -7.86
CA HIS A 69 -8.23 18.53 -7.39
C HIS A 69 -8.02 19.57 -8.48
N LYS A 70 -6.99 19.49 -9.33
CA LYS A 70 -6.84 20.42 -10.47
C LYS A 70 -7.92 20.27 -11.52
N GLU A 71 -8.33 19.04 -11.81
CA GLU A 71 -9.44 18.74 -12.73
C GLU A 71 -10.80 19.16 -12.15
N THR A 72 -10.93 19.16 -10.82
CA THR A 72 -12.13 19.57 -10.09
C THR A 72 -12.13 21.07 -9.73
N LYS A 73 -10.95 21.72 -9.69
CA LYS A 73 -10.73 23.15 -9.33
C LYS A 73 -11.10 24.11 -10.45
N HIS A 74 -12.35 24.04 -10.88
CA HIS A 74 -13.12 25.26 -11.05
C HIS A 74 -13.71 25.77 -9.72
N GLU A 75 -13.59 25.04 -8.60
CA GLU A 75 -13.95 25.53 -7.26
C GLU A 75 -13.00 24.97 -6.18
N TYR A 76 -12.65 25.81 -5.21
CA TYR A 76 -11.54 25.62 -4.26
C TYR A 76 -12.06 25.38 -2.85
N VAL A 77 -11.43 24.49 -2.06
CA VAL A 77 -11.43 24.59 -0.59
C VAL A 77 -10.10 24.09 0.01
N PRO A 78 -9.44 24.86 0.89
CA PRO A 78 -8.31 24.42 1.71
C PRO A 78 -8.78 24.23 3.16
N LEU A 79 -8.78 23.01 3.69
CA LEU A 79 -8.82 22.71 5.13
C LEU A 79 -8.92 21.20 5.29
N LEU A 80 -7.80 20.48 5.24
CA LEU A 80 -7.82 19.02 5.27
C LEU A 80 -6.40 18.49 5.55
N ASP A 81 -5.82 18.77 6.71
CA ASP A 81 -4.60 18.08 7.13
C ASP A 81 -4.97 16.87 8.01
N ASP A 82 -5.76 17.05 9.07
CA ASP A 82 -6.13 15.95 9.98
C ASP A 82 -7.04 14.88 9.34
N TYR A 83 -8.01 15.31 8.51
CA TYR A 83 -8.88 14.39 7.78
C TYR A 83 -8.11 13.62 6.69
N VAL A 84 -7.15 14.27 6.03
CA VAL A 84 -6.30 13.62 5.03
C VAL A 84 -5.37 12.61 5.70
N LEU A 85 -4.80 12.93 6.86
CA LEU A 85 -3.97 12.00 7.62
C LEU A 85 -4.76 10.75 8.05
N LYS A 86 -5.99 10.92 8.53
CA LYS A 86 -6.85 9.77 8.90
C LYS A 86 -7.23 8.94 7.68
N GLU A 87 -7.66 9.57 6.59
CA GLU A 87 -7.96 8.86 5.35
C GLU A 87 -6.74 8.11 4.82
N ASP A 88 -5.54 8.70 4.87
CA ASP A 88 -4.30 8.07 4.43
C ASP A 88 -3.97 6.82 5.27
N VAL A 89 -4.17 6.88 6.59
CA VAL A 89 -3.99 5.74 7.51
C VAL A 89 -4.99 4.63 7.21
N ASP A 90 -6.27 4.97 7.05
CA ASP A 90 -7.32 4.00 6.71
C ASP A 90 -7.00 3.34 5.35
N PHE A 91 -6.53 4.12 4.39
CA PHE A 91 -6.14 3.62 3.06
C PHE A 91 -4.94 2.68 3.09
N LEU A 92 -3.91 3.01 3.87
CA LEU A 92 -2.76 2.13 4.08
C LEU A 92 -3.22 0.83 4.71
N SER A 93 -4.06 0.91 5.75
CA SER A 93 -4.56 -0.28 6.43
C SER A 93 -5.37 -1.19 5.49
N ASP A 94 -6.27 -0.63 4.68
CA ASP A 94 -7.04 -1.39 3.71
C ASP A 94 -6.16 -2.00 2.61
N MET A 95 -5.11 -1.29 2.18
CA MET A 95 -4.15 -1.80 1.21
C MET A 95 -3.36 -2.99 1.77
N PHE A 96 -2.85 -2.88 3.00
CA PHE A 96 -2.19 -4.01 3.69
C PHE A 96 -3.13 -5.21 3.84
N ILE A 97 -4.42 -4.97 4.12
CA ILE A 97 -5.42 -6.03 4.23
C ILE A 97 -5.69 -6.68 2.88
N GLN A 98 -5.86 -5.91 1.80
CA GLN A 98 -6.09 -6.44 0.46
C GLN A 98 -4.90 -7.24 -0.06
N ASP A 99 -3.69 -6.72 0.15
CA ASP A 99 -2.46 -7.42 -0.20
C ASP A 99 -2.35 -8.74 0.57
N ALA A 100 -2.55 -8.70 1.90
CA ALA A 100 -2.61 -9.89 2.75
C ALA A 100 -3.64 -10.92 2.25
N LEU A 101 -4.85 -10.49 1.88
CA LEU A 101 -5.91 -11.34 1.36
C LEU A 101 -5.50 -12.03 0.05
N SER A 102 -4.76 -11.36 -0.84
CA SER A 102 -4.32 -11.93 -2.12
C SER A 102 -3.39 -13.14 -1.96
N TYR A 103 -2.62 -13.19 -0.86
CA TYR A 103 -1.69 -14.28 -0.55
C TYR A 103 -2.32 -15.43 0.26
N LEU A 104 -3.56 -15.25 0.72
CA LEU A 104 -4.30 -16.20 1.53
C LEU A 104 -5.25 -17.02 0.66
N SER A 105 -5.42 -18.29 1.00
CA SER A 105 -6.49 -19.12 0.42
C SER A 105 -7.86 -18.66 0.92
N PRO A 106 -8.98 -18.98 0.22
CA PRO A 106 -10.32 -18.53 0.63
C PRO A 106 -10.68 -18.83 2.09
N ARG A 107 -10.23 -19.98 2.61
CA ARG A 107 -10.46 -20.38 4.01
C ARG A 107 -9.65 -19.57 5.02
N GLU A 108 -8.43 -19.19 4.65
CA GLU A 108 -7.57 -18.33 5.47
C GLU A 108 -8.04 -16.88 5.44
N GLN A 109 -8.57 -16.42 4.31
CA GLN A 109 -9.21 -15.11 4.17
C GLN A 109 -10.44 -15.00 5.09
N ILE A 110 -11.27 -16.06 5.18
CA ILE A 110 -12.40 -16.10 6.11
C ILE A 110 -11.94 -15.87 7.56
N TRP A 111 -10.84 -16.53 7.97
CA TRP A 111 -10.29 -16.28 9.30
C TRP A 111 -9.83 -14.82 9.46
N LEU A 112 -9.09 -14.27 8.49
CA LEU A 112 -8.59 -12.89 8.57
C LEU A 112 -9.76 -11.89 8.70
N VAL A 113 -10.76 -11.98 7.83
CA VAL A 113 -11.91 -11.07 7.84
C VAL A 113 -12.74 -11.26 9.10
N ARG A 114 -13.22 -12.48 9.38
CA ARG A 114 -14.18 -12.69 10.47
C ARG A 114 -13.56 -12.59 11.86
N HIS A 115 -12.29 -12.97 12.04
CA HIS A 115 -11.65 -12.91 13.35
C HIS A 115 -10.96 -11.57 13.59
N VAL A 116 -10.13 -11.10 12.64
CA VAL A 116 -9.25 -9.94 12.85
C VAL A 116 -9.98 -8.63 12.60
N ILE A 117 -10.87 -8.58 11.60
CA ILE A 117 -11.62 -7.36 11.26
C ILE A 117 -12.94 -7.30 12.02
N GLU A 118 -13.75 -8.38 11.99
CA GLU A 118 -15.08 -8.41 12.63
C GLU A 118 -15.05 -8.77 14.13
N GLY A 119 -13.91 -9.24 14.65
CA GLY A 119 -13.76 -9.57 16.07
C GLY A 119 -14.48 -10.85 16.53
N LYS A 120 -14.92 -11.73 15.62
CA LYS A 120 -15.65 -12.96 15.98
C LYS A 120 -14.74 -13.99 16.65
N THR A 121 -15.30 -14.77 17.55
CA THR A 121 -14.58 -15.87 18.21
C THR A 121 -14.44 -17.09 17.29
N PHE A 122 -13.44 -17.95 17.53
CA PHE A 122 -13.27 -19.19 16.76
C PHE A 122 -14.48 -20.13 16.82
N LYS A 123 -15.27 -20.08 17.91
CA LYS A 123 -16.51 -20.85 18.04
C LYS A 123 -17.60 -20.34 17.10
N GLN A 124 -17.75 -19.01 16.99
CA GLN A 124 -18.73 -18.39 16.09
C GLN A 124 -18.37 -18.65 14.63
N ILE A 125 -17.11 -18.50 14.25
CA ILE A 125 -16.65 -18.78 12.88
C ILE A 125 -16.87 -20.26 12.53
N ALA A 126 -16.57 -21.17 13.45
CA ALA A 126 -16.81 -22.60 13.27
C ALA A 126 -18.30 -22.92 13.05
N ALA A 127 -19.19 -22.29 13.82
CA ALA A 127 -20.62 -22.46 13.68
C ALA A 127 -21.17 -21.86 12.37
N GLU A 128 -20.69 -20.68 11.96
CA GLU A 128 -21.13 -19.98 10.73
C GLU A 128 -20.66 -20.71 9.46
N GLU A 129 -19.45 -21.25 9.46
CA GLU A 129 -18.85 -21.93 8.30
C GLU A 129 -19.11 -23.45 8.29
N GLY A 130 -19.79 -23.99 9.31
CA GLY A 130 -20.09 -25.42 9.42
C GLY A 130 -18.85 -26.30 9.60
N VAL A 131 -17.80 -25.79 10.23
CA VAL A 131 -16.52 -26.49 10.43
C VAL A 131 -16.19 -26.69 11.91
N THR A 132 -15.16 -27.48 12.21
CA THR A 132 -14.68 -27.63 13.59
C THR A 132 -13.85 -26.42 14.04
N VAL A 133 -13.85 -26.12 15.34
CA VAL A 133 -12.99 -25.06 15.92
C VAL A 133 -11.51 -25.31 15.63
N ASN A 134 -11.08 -26.58 15.54
CA ASN A 134 -9.71 -26.92 15.15
C ASN A 134 -9.42 -26.54 13.69
N ALA A 135 -10.37 -26.65 12.76
CA ALA A 135 -10.18 -26.18 11.39
C ALA A 135 -9.91 -24.68 11.34
N VAL A 136 -10.67 -23.88 12.10
CA VAL A 136 -10.45 -22.42 12.20
C VAL A 136 -9.07 -22.10 12.80
N LYS A 137 -8.62 -22.85 13.82
CA LYS A 137 -7.26 -22.72 14.37
C LYS A 137 -6.18 -23.07 13.34
N GLN A 138 -6.39 -24.09 12.51
CA GLN A 138 -5.47 -24.44 11.43
C GLN A 138 -5.42 -23.35 10.35
N TRP A 139 -6.56 -22.75 9.99
CA TRP A 139 -6.60 -21.60 9.07
C TRP A 139 -5.77 -20.43 9.61
N ARG A 140 -5.92 -20.10 10.90
CA ARG A 140 -5.07 -19.11 11.58
C ARG A 140 -3.59 -19.42 11.45
N MET A 141 -3.19 -20.65 11.79
CA MET A 141 -1.77 -21.03 11.78
C MET A 141 -1.15 -20.93 10.40
N SER A 142 -1.85 -21.43 9.37
CA SER A 142 -1.39 -21.33 7.98
C SER A 142 -1.40 -19.89 7.49
N ALA A 143 -2.42 -19.10 7.83
CA ALA A 143 -2.50 -17.68 7.51
C ALA A 143 -1.33 -16.91 8.11
N VAL A 144 -1.10 -17.04 9.42
CA VAL A 144 0.02 -16.37 10.11
C VAL A 144 1.36 -16.79 9.55
N LYS A 145 1.54 -18.07 9.21
CA LYS A 145 2.79 -18.55 8.58
C LYS A 145 3.02 -17.90 7.21
N LYS A 146 1.97 -17.72 6.41
CA LYS A 146 2.03 -17.04 5.11
C LYS A 146 2.24 -15.54 5.26
N LEU A 147 1.62 -14.90 6.26
CA LEU A 147 1.72 -13.46 6.52
C LEU A 147 3.03 -13.04 7.20
N LYS A 148 3.69 -13.94 7.96
CA LYS A 148 4.95 -13.67 8.67
C LYS A 148 6.06 -13.09 7.78
N PRO A 149 6.34 -13.62 6.57
CA PRO A 149 7.31 -12.99 5.66
C PRO A 149 6.85 -11.62 5.15
N TYR A 150 5.55 -11.37 4.96
CA TYR A 150 5.05 -10.06 4.50
C TYR A 150 5.15 -8.99 5.59
N VAL A 151 4.79 -9.34 6.83
CA VAL A 151 4.93 -8.44 7.99
C VAL A 151 6.40 -8.14 8.28
N ASN A 152 7.30 -9.12 8.08
CA ASN A 152 8.75 -8.92 8.22
C ASN A 152 9.38 -8.22 7.01
N CYS A 153 8.79 -8.27 5.82
CA CYS A 153 9.25 -7.54 4.64
C CYS A 153 8.76 -6.08 4.63
N ALA A 154 7.61 -5.80 5.26
CA ALA A 154 7.18 -4.44 5.58
C ALA A 154 8.13 -3.71 6.55
N ALA A 155 9.00 -4.45 7.25
CA ALA A 155 10.06 -3.89 8.08
C ALA A 155 11.32 -3.50 7.29
N ASP A 156 11.56 -4.06 6.08
CA ASP A 156 12.66 -3.64 5.20
C ASP A 156 12.50 -4.22 3.79
N PRO A 157 12.06 -3.41 2.80
CA PRO A 157 12.30 -3.69 1.38
C PRO A 157 13.78 -3.47 0.98
N CYS A 158 14.59 -2.86 1.86
CA CYS A 158 15.95 -2.37 1.56
C CYS A 158 17.07 -3.05 2.37
N SER A 159 16.86 -4.19 3.02
CA SER A 159 17.95 -4.89 3.71
C SER A 159 18.78 -5.79 2.77
N ASN A 160 19.23 -5.26 1.62
CA ASN A 160 20.48 -5.74 1.03
C ASN A 160 21.12 -4.76 0.03
N THR A 161 22.31 -4.30 0.42
CA THR A 161 23.43 -3.82 -0.42
C THR A 161 23.36 -2.46 -1.15
N ARG A 162 24.05 -1.50 -0.52
CA ARG A 162 25.01 -0.53 -1.10
C ARG A 162 24.54 0.28 -2.31
N HIS A 163 24.03 1.49 -2.04
CA HIS A 163 24.19 2.60 -2.98
C HIS A 163 25.23 3.60 -2.45
N ARG A 164 26.43 3.49 -3.04
CA ARG A 164 27.48 4.51 -2.95
C ARG A 164 26.97 5.82 -3.53
N HIS A 165 27.23 6.89 -2.79
CA HIS A 165 27.41 8.28 -3.23
C HIS A 165 27.25 8.58 -4.73
N ARG A 166 26.42 9.58 -5.02
CA ARG A 166 26.84 10.63 -5.97
C ARG A 166 26.61 12.01 -5.37
N ALA A 167 27.56 12.39 -4.54
CA ALA A 167 27.83 13.79 -4.25
C ALA A 167 28.51 14.42 -5.48
N VAL A 168 28.04 15.62 -5.82
CA VAL A 168 28.75 16.66 -6.61
C VAL A 168 29.06 16.33 -8.07
N LEU A 169 28.35 17.02 -8.97
CA LEU A 169 28.93 17.71 -10.14
C LEU A 169 27.96 18.84 -10.56
N ARG A 170 27.96 19.95 -9.80
CA ARG A 170 27.77 21.28 -10.39
C ARG A 170 29.17 21.88 -10.51
N ARG A 171 29.75 21.82 -11.70
CA ARG A 171 30.81 22.70 -12.16
C ARG A 171 30.27 23.39 -13.41
N GLU A 172 30.14 24.71 -13.30
CA GLU A 172 30.52 25.77 -14.25
C GLU A 172 30.22 25.64 -15.76
N ASN A 173 29.98 26.82 -16.35
CA ASN A 173 29.69 27.20 -17.74
C ASN A 173 28.17 27.31 -18.00
N VAL A 174 27.58 28.49 -18.19
CA VAL A 174 28.01 29.72 -18.90
C VAL A 174 27.63 30.97 -18.11
#